data_AF-A0A937LKP3-F1
#
_entry.id   AF-A0A937LKP3-F1
#
_cell.length_a   1.000
_cell.length_b   1.000
_cell.length_c   1.000
_cell.angle_alpha   90.00
_cell.angle_beta   90.00
_cell.angle_gamma   90.00
#
_symmetry.space_group_name_H-M   'P 1'
#
loop_
_entity.id
_entity.type
_entity.pdbx_description
1 polymer ?
#
loop_
_entity_poly.entity_id
_entity_poly.type
_entity_poly.pdbx_seq_one_letter_code
_entity_poly.pdbx_strand_id
1 'polypeptide(L)'
;MIAFFSILVGLALLGVTVYGLHRYQTMEVEYQVDRTMPLPSLKRESQPNFLERTRSGNQDSAAELESEAAITLAVKQEAAVKSEVDIEPASHPNSWQTRVSAAKRNGDISKAMALCSAQQPLWGAFNQLCILLRGQLKTADLEETEKQKLLTRLYRTAVVAELLHDKSDDSSHLSLAQLRKRDFRQAETLQIEYEKIGYAQLRLIRKSDIKQMLVVWGRPEGHRLPRKVFEDWWLEFAEG
;
A
#
# COMPACT_ATOMS: atom_id res chain seq x y z
N MET A 1 -32.24 -43.42 21.32
CA MET A 1 -32.59 -42.00 21.05
C MET A 1 -31.43 -41.04 21.33
N ILE A 2 -30.76 -41.11 22.49
CA ILE A 2 -29.67 -40.18 22.86
C ILE A 2 -28.53 -40.14 21.82
N ALA A 3 -28.08 -41.30 21.31
CA ALA A 3 -27.01 -41.36 20.31
C ALA A 3 -27.37 -40.66 18.97
N PHE A 4 -28.63 -40.71 18.56
CA PHE A 4 -29.10 -40.04 17.34
C PHE A 4 -29.11 -38.52 17.50
N PHE A 5 -29.52 -38.02 18.67
CA PHE A 5 -29.42 -36.60 19.00
C PHE A 5 -27.98 -36.10 19.06
N SER A 6 -27.04 -36.89 19.62
CA SER A 6 -25.63 -36.52 19.64
C SER A 6 -25.03 -36.41 18.23
N ILE A 7 -25.43 -37.28 17.31
CA ILE A 7 -25.00 -37.22 15.90
C ILE A 7 -25.56 -35.96 15.21
N LEU A 8 -26.84 -35.66 15.42
CA LEU A 8 -27.46 -34.44 14.87
C LEU A 8 -26.80 -33.16 15.39
N VAL A 9 -26.51 -33.08 16.69
CA VAL A 9 -25.83 -31.93 17.29
C VAL A 9 -24.39 -31.81 16.77
N GLY A 10 -23.68 -32.93 16.62
CA GLY A 10 -22.34 -32.94 16.03
C GLY A 10 -22.31 -32.41 14.60
N LEU A 11 -23.27 -32.82 13.76
CA LEU A 11 -23.40 -32.32 12.39
C LEU A 11 -23.76 -30.82 12.35
N ALA A 12 -24.64 -30.36 13.24
CA ALA A 12 -24.98 -28.94 13.34
C ALA A 12 -23.77 -28.08 13.75
N LEU A 13 -23.00 -28.50 14.75
CA LEU A 13 -21.78 -27.82 15.18
C LEU A 13 -20.71 -27.81 14.08
N LEU A 14 -20.56 -28.90 13.34
CA LEU A 14 -19.64 -28.98 12.22
C LEU A 14 -20.07 -28.02 11.09
N GLY A 15 -21.37 -27.96 10.78
CA GLY A 15 -21.92 -26.99 9.83
C GLY A 15 -21.65 -25.53 10.23
N VAL A 16 -21.88 -25.18 11.50
CA VAL A 16 -21.63 -23.82 12.02
C VAL A 16 -20.15 -23.46 11.99
N THR A 17 -19.26 -24.39 12.34
CA THR A 17 -17.80 -24.14 12.33
C THR A 17 -17.25 -24.01 10.92
N VAL A 18 -17.68 -24.86 9.99
CA VAL A 18 -17.31 -24.75 8.56
C VAL A 18 -17.85 -23.46 7.96
N TYR A 19 -19.11 -23.09 8.25
CA TYR A 19 -19.69 -21.82 7.80
C TYR A 19 -18.94 -20.61 8.37
N GLY A 20 -18.60 -20.65 9.66
CA GLY A 20 -17.81 -19.60 10.32
C GLY A 20 -16.42 -19.45 9.71
N LEU A 21 -15.71 -20.56 9.46
CA LEU A 21 -14.42 -20.53 8.79
C LEU A 21 -14.53 -20.05 7.34
N HIS A 22 -15.51 -20.53 6.58
CA HIS A 22 -15.74 -20.12 5.20
C HIS A 22 -16.02 -18.62 5.12
N ARG A 23 -16.91 -18.11 5.97
CA ARG A 23 -17.22 -16.67 6.05
C ARG A 23 -15.99 -15.84 6.42
N TYR A 24 -15.19 -16.32 7.37
CA TYR A 24 -13.94 -15.66 7.77
C TYR A 24 -12.90 -15.66 6.63
N GLN A 25 -12.78 -16.76 5.89
CA GLN A 25 -11.91 -16.86 4.72
C GLN A 25 -12.40 -15.99 3.57
N THR A 26 -13.70 -15.91 3.29
CA THR A 26 -14.23 -15.00 2.26
C THR A 26 -13.99 -13.53 2.61
N MET A 27 -13.98 -13.18 3.91
CA MET A 27 -13.59 -11.83 4.35
C MET A 27 -12.09 -11.56 4.16
N GLU A 28 -11.22 -12.57 4.19
CA GLU A 28 -9.78 -12.41 3.89
C GLU A 28 -9.47 -12.43 2.37
N VAL A 29 -10.38 -12.92 1.51
CA VAL A 29 -10.13 -13.17 0.08
C VAL A 29 -10.64 -12.08 -0.87
N GLU A 30 -11.56 -11.20 -0.44
CA GLU A 30 -12.12 -10.15 -1.31
C GLU A 30 -11.20 -8.93 -1.54
N TYR A 31 -9.93 -9.01 -1.12
CA TYR A 31 -8.87 -8.10 -1.55
C TYR A 31 -7.64 -8.87 -2.06
N GLN A 32 -7.85 -9.87 -2.91
CA GLN A 32 -6.87 -10.09 -3.95
C GLN A 32 -6.87 -8.87 -4.87
N VAL A 33 -5.89 -8.00 -4.65
CA VAL A 33 -5.36 -7.08 -5.66
C VAL A 33 -5.24 -7.87 -6.97
N ASP A 34 -5.96 -7.42 -8.00
CA ASP A 34 -5.80 -7.86 -9.39
C ASP A 34 -4.32 -8.06 -9.72
N ARG A 35 -3.87 -9.32 -9.73
CA ARG A 35 -2.54 -9.72 -10.21
C ARG A 35 -2.53 -9.91 -11.73
N THR A 36 -3.59 -9.48 -12.41
CA THR A 36 -3.82 -9.62 -13.85
C THR A 36 -3.56 -8.33 -14.62
N MET A 37 -2.85 -7.35 -14.04
CA MET A 37 -2.18 -6.36 -14.89
C MET A 37 -1.05 -7.08 -15.64
N PRO A 38 -1.11 -7.18 -16.98
CA PRO A 38 0.00 -7.75 -17.73
C PRO A 38 1.25 -6.92 -17.45
N LEU A 39 2.35 -7.61 -17.20
CA LEU A 39 3.67 -6.99 -17.08
C LEU A 39 3.91 -6.12 -18.32
N PRO A 40 4.45 -4.89 -18.18
CA PRO A 40 4.90 -4.11 -19.32
C PRO A 40 5.84 -4.97 -20.16
N SER A 41 5.57 -5.08 -21.47
CA SER A 41 6.43 -5.84 -22.38
C SER A 41 7.85 -5.27 -22.34
N LEU A 42 8.81 -6.07 -21.87
CA LEU A 42 10.23 -5.75 -22.03
C LEU A 42 10.51 -5.74 -23.53
N LYS A 43 10.84 -4.56 -24.08
CA LYS A 43 11.38 -4.44 -25.43
C LYS A 43 12.63 -5.32 -25.50
N ARG A 44 12.51 -6.37 -26.30
CA ARG A 44 13.55 -7.32 -26.67
C ARG A 44 14.46 -6.62 -27.68
N GLU A 45 15.60 -6.12 -27.24
CA GLU A 45 16.75 -5.84 -28.10
C GLU A 45 17.84 -6.89 -27.83
N SER A 46 17.83 -7.88 -28.72
CA SER A 46 18.94 -8.72 -29.19
C SER A 46 20.20 -8.89 -28.30
N GLN A 47 20.33 -10.05 -27.68
CA GLN A 47 21.60 -10.78 -27.62
C GLN A 47 21.46 -12.09 -28.42
N PRO A 48 22.40 -12.45 -29.31
CA PRO A 48 22.46 -13.79 -29.86
C PRO A 48 23.38 -14.69 -29.02
N ASN A 49 22.82 -15.85 -28.69
CA ASN A 49 23.46 -17.16 -28.52
C ASN A 49 24.58 -17.33 -27.49
N PHE A 50 24.18 -17.77 -26.29
CA PHE A 50 25.00 -18.61 -25.43
C PHE A 50 24.18 -19.82 -24.99
N LEU A 51 24.84 -20.98 -24.88
CA LEU A 51 24.37 -22.38 -24.83
C LEU A 51 24.31 -23.00 -26.24
N GLU A 52 25.08 -24.03 -26.58
CA GLU A 52 25.55 -25.17 -25.78
C GLU A 52 26.92 -25.67 -26.29
N ARG A 53 27.84 -26.04 -25.38
CA ARG A 53 28.57 -27.30 -25.56
C ARG A 53 29.17 -27.84 -24.26
N THR A 54 28.50 -28.88 -23.77
CA THR A 54 28.98 -30.05 -23.03
C THR A 54 30.47 -30.14 -22.66
N ARG A 55 30.68 -30.29 -21.36
CA ARG A 55 31.84 -30.87 -20.66
C ARG A 55 32.08 -32.33 -21.11
N SER A 56 33.24 -32.62 -21.72
CA SER A 56 33.80 -33.98 -21.80
C SER A 56 35.27 -33.99 -22.27
N GLY A 57 36.17 -34.42 -21.37
CA GLY A 57 37.30 -35.33 -21.61
C GLY A 57 38.51 -34.91 -22.46
N ASN A 58 39.70 -35.14 -21.89
CA ASN A 58 41.03 -35.35 -22.50
C ASN A 58 41.72 -34.12 -23.14
N GLN A 59 43.04 -33.99 -23.20
CA GLN A 59 44.22 -34.49 -22.48
C GLN A 59 45.39 -33.73 -23.16
N ASP A 60 46.41 -33.39 -22.38
CA ASP A 60 47.82 -33.19 -22.76
C ASP A 60 48.30 -32.01 -23.63
N SER A 61 49.40 -31.47 -23.09
CA SER A 61 50.56 -30.82 -23.74
C SER A 61 50.38 -29.42 -24.31
N ALA A 62 51.37 -28.54 -24.30
CA ALA A 62 52.65 -28.33 -23.63
C ALA A 62 53.30 -27.20 -24.46
N ALA A 63 54.04 -26.30 -23.81
CA ALA A 63 55.01 -25.39 -24.45
C ALA A 63 54.40 -24.35 -25.43
N GLU A 64 54.88 -23.13 -25.60
CA GLU A 64 56.11 -22.43 -25.22
C GLU A 64 55.85 -20.93 -25.51
N LEU A 65 56.49 -20.06 -24.72
CA LEU A 65 57.33 -18.91 -25.15
C LEU A 65 56.90 -18.15 -26.43
N GLU A 66 56.90 -16.81 -26.54
CA GLU A 66 57.74 -15.79 -25.94
C GLU A 66 57.38 -14.44 -26.57
N SER A 67 58.00 -13.37 -26.04
CA SER A 67 58.34 -12.11 -26.73
C SER A 67 57.21 -11.10 -26.93
N GLU A 68 57.08 -10.10 -26.06
CA GLU A 68 57.87 -8.85 -26.02
C GLU A 68 57.52 -7.84 -27.13
N ALA A 69 57.70 -6.57 -26.75
CA ALA A 69 57.69 -5.35 -27.55
C ALA A 69 56.32 -4.64 -27.64
N ALA A 70 55.96 -3.78 -26.68
CA ALA A 70 56.55 -2.46 -26.41
C ALA A 70 56.18 -1.40 -27.46
N ILE A 71 55.62 -0.29 -26.94
CA ILE A 71 55.74 1.09 -27.45
C ILE A 71 54.80 1.33 -28.66
N THR A 72 53.86 2.28 -28.67
CA THR A 72 54.06 3.73 -28.49
C THR A 72 52.68 4.42 -28.58
N LEU A 73 52.48 5.50 -27.81
CA LEU A 73 52.01 6.86 -28.19
C LEU A 73 51.00 6.99 -29.36
N ALA A 74 50.02 7.89 -29.41
CA ALA A 74 49.66 9.07 -28.63
C ALA A 74 48.59 9.84 -29.45
N VAL A 75 47.64 10.46 -28.73
CA VAL A 75 47.22 11.87 -28.91
C VAL A 75 46.24 12.28 -30.04
N LYS A 76 45.29 13.12 -29.60
CA LYS A 76 44.42 14.11 -30.29
C LYS A 76 43.27 13.54 -31.14
N GLN A 77 42.05 14.08 -31.14
CA GLN A 77 41.55 15.45 -30.90
C GLN A 77 40.03 15.30 -30.63
N GLU A 78 39.45 15.81 -29.55
CA GLU A 78 38.94 17.19 -29.34
C GLU A 78 37.62 17.51 -30.09
N ALA A 79 36.61 17.81 -29.26
CA ALA A 79 35.46 18.71 -29.47
C ALA A 79 34.40 18.40 -30.55
N ALA A 80 33.21 18.00 -30.09
CA ALA A 80 31.96 18.50 -30.65
C ALA A 80 30.88 18.60 -29.56
N VAL A 81 30.69 19.83 -29.08
CA VAL A 81 29.50 20.30 -28.35
C VAL A 81 28.28 20.13 -29.25
N LYS A 82 27.28 19.33 -28.84
CA LYS A 82 25.86 19.70 -29.00
C LYS A 82 24.89 18.74 -28.30
N SER A 83 23.94 19.39 -27.63
CA SER A 83 22.63 18.89 -27.18
C SER A 83 22.61 18.23 -25.81
N GLU A 84 22.58 19.08 -24.78
CA GLU A 84 21.62 18.91 -23.68
C GLU A 84 20.24 18.72 -24.32
N VAL A 85 19.85 17.46 -24.48
CA VAL A 85 18.45 17.11 -24.63
C VAL A 85 17.90 17.15 -23.22
N ASP A 86 17.29 18.28 -22.90
CA ASP A 86 16.35 18.43 -21.81
C ASP A 86 15.18 17.45 -22.11
N ILE A 87 15.36 16.19 -21.70
CA ILE A 87 14.26 15.23 -21.68
C ILE A 87 13.44 15.59 -20.46
N GLU A 88 12.54 16.56 -20.63
CA GLU A 88 11.28 16.52 -19.89
C GLU A 88 10.71 15.10 -20.07
N PRO A 89 10.60 14.29 -19.00
CA PRO A 89 9.93 13.02 -19.14
C PRO A 89 8.44 13.33 -19.21
N ALA A 90 7.94 13.34 -20.45
CA ALA A 90 6.59 13.05 -20.87
C ALA A 90 5.60 12.88 -19.72
N SER A 91 4.76 13.91 -19.52
CA SER A 91 3.55 13.94 -18.70
C SER A 91 2.91 12.55 -18.50
N HIS A 92 3.32 11.90 -17.41
CA HIS A 92 3.04 10.52 -17.08
C HIS A 92 1.65 10.32 -16.45
N PRO A 93 1.13 9.07 -16.44
CA PRO A 93 -0.07 8.72 -15.70
C PRO A 93 0.14 9.12 -14.24
N ASN A 94 -0.72 10.03 -13.76
CA ASN A 94 -0.87 10.36 -12.34
C ASN A 94 0.31 11.16 -11.73
N SER A 95 0.37 12.45 -12.10
CA SER A 95 1.42 13.43 -11.74
C SER A 95 1.71 13.55 -10.23
N TRP A 96 0.71 13.32 -9.37
CA TRP A 96 0.90 13.45 -7.92
C TRP A 96 1.63 12.26 -7.31
N GLN A 97 1.41 11.04 -7.80
CA GLN A 97 2.12 9.84 -7.32
C GLN A 97 3.61 9.91 -7.67
N THR A 98 3.96 10.47 -8.84
CA THR A 98 5.35 10.74 -9.22
C THR A 98 5.99 11.72 -8.25
N ARG A 99 5.30 12.80 -7.88
CA ARG A 99 5.77 13.77 -6.89
C ARG A 99 5.95 13.18 -5.49
N VAL A 100 5.01 12.33 -5.05
CA VAL A 100 5.13 11.58 -3.78
C VAL A 100 6.34 10.65 -3.82
N SER A 101 6.53 9.94 -4.92
CA SER A 101 7.67 9.04 -5.09
C SER A 101 9.00 9.78 -5.08
N ALA A 102 9.08 10.94 -5.74
CA ALA A 102 10.25 11.81 -5.72
C ALA A 102 10.55 12.32 -4.30
N ALA A 103 9.54 12.79 -3.56
CA ALA A 103 9.70 13.23 -2.17
C ALA A 103 10.23 12.10 -1.27
N LYS A 104 9.70 10.87 -1.40
CA LYS A 104 10.20 9.69 -0.68
C LYS A 104 11.65 9.36 -0.98
N ARG A 105 12.06 9.42 -2.26
CA ARG A 105 13.46 9.16 -2.66
C ARG A 105 14.42 10.18 -2.06
N ASN A 106 13.96 11.42 -1.92
CA ASN A 106 14.74 12.50 -1.32
C ASN A 106 14.72 12.48 0.23
N GLY A 107 14.10 11.47 0.85
CA GLY A 107 13.98 11.37 2.31
C GLY A 107 12.94 12.33 2.93
N ASP A 108 12.26 13.14 2.13
CA ASP A 108 11.29 14.14 2.60
C ASP A 108 9.91 13.51 2.78
N ILE A 109 9.77 12.72 3.85
CA ILE A 109 8.54 12.02 4.20
C ILE A 109 7.41 12.99 4.54
N SER A 110 7.72 14.10 5.22
CA SER A 110 6.74 15.14 5.57
C SER A 110 6.09 15.73 4.33
N LYS A 111 6.88 16.08 3.30
CA LYS A 111 6.36 16.54 2.00
C LYS A 111 5.56 15.46 1.28
N ALA A 112 6.01 14.20 1.33
CA ALA A 112 5.25 13.08 0.75
C ALA A 112 3.86 12.96 1.41
N MET A 113 3.77 13.07 2.74
CA MET A 113 2.50 13.05 3.48
C MET A 113 1.61 14.25 3.14
N ALA A 114 2.18 15.44 3.01
CA ALA A 114 1.44 16.65 2.62
C ALA A 114 0.85 16.52 1.21
N LEU A 115 1.62 15.97 0.26
CA LEU A 115 1.14 15.67 -1.08
C LEU A 115 0.00 14.67 -1.07
N CYS A 116 0.07 13.59 -0.27
CA CYS A 116 -1.06 12.67 -0.13
C CYS A 116 -2.29 13.35 0.48
N SER A 117 -2.10 14.17 1.51
CA SER A 117 -3.21 14.87 2.18
C SER A 117 -3.92 15.83 1.20
N ALA A 118 -3.17 16.52 0.34
CA ALA A 118 -3.71 17.41 -0.69
C ALA A 118 -4.52 16.69 -1.79
N GLN A 119 -4.42 15.36 -1.90
CA GLN A 119 -5.13 14.55 -2.89
C GLN A 119 -6.35 13.83 -2.30
N GLN A 120 -6.59 13.96 -1.00
CA GLN A 120 -7.86 13.56 -0.41
C GLN A 120 -9.00 14.37 -1.05
N PRO A 121 -10.18 13.77 -1.30
CA PRO A 121 -10.69 12.53 -0.72
C PRO A 121 -10.41 11.25 -1.53
N LEU A 122 -9.39 11.20 -2.40
CA LEU A 122 -9.07 9.97 -3.14
C LEU A 122 -8.71 8.81 -2.19
N TRP A 123 -9.34 7.64 -2.38
CA TRP A 123 -8.99 6.41 -1.66
C TRP A 123 -7.50 6.08 -1.74
N GLY A 124 -6.93 6.19 -2.95
CA GLY A 124 -5.50 5.97 -3.18
C GLY A 124 -4.61 6.92 -2.37
N ALA A 125 -5.06 8.16 -2.12
CA ALA A 125 -4.33 9.12 -1.31
C ALA A 125 -4.36 8.76 0.18
N PHE A 126 -5.53 8.36 0.72
CA PHE A 126 -5.64 7.80 2.07
C PHE A 126 -4.74 6.58 2.27
N ASN A 127 -4.77 5.63 1.33
CA ASN A 127 -3.96 4.43 1.40
C ASN A 127 -2.45 4.75 1.42
N GLN A 128 -1.98 5.65 0.53
CA GLN A 128 -0.58 6.07 0.52
C GLN A 128 -0.18 6.81 1.80
N LEU A 129 -1.05 7.66 2.34
CA LEU A 129 -0.80 8.32 3.62
C LEU A 129 -0.64 7.30 4.76
N CYS A 130 -1.53 6.30 4.84
CA CYS A 130 -1.40 5.21 5.81
C CYS A 130 -0.10 4.42 5.62
N ILE A 131 0.37 4.20 4.39
CA ILE A 131 1.66 3.54 4.12
C ILE A 131 2.82 4.36 4.68
N LEU A 132 2.82 5.68 4.47
CA LEU A 132 3.86 6.57 4.98
C LEU A 132 3.85 6.61 6.52
N LEU A 133 2.67 6.73 7.14
CA LEU A 133 2.52 6.76 8.60
C LEU A 133 3.02 5.46 9.24
N ARG A 134 2.68 4.31 8.67
CA ARG A 134 3.23 3.01 9.11
C ARG A 134 4.75 2.92 8.93
N GLY A 135 5.29 3.56 7.89
CA GLY A 135 6.74 3.65 7.70
C GLY A 135 7.41 4.39 8.85
N GLN A 136 6.83 5.52 9.27
CA GLN A 136 7.33 6.31 10.40
C GLN A 136 7.18 5.58 11.75
N LEU A 137 6.09 4.84 11.96
CA LEU A 137 5.90 4.01 13.16
C LEU A 137 6.93 2.88 13.32
N LYS A 138 7.71 2.57 12.28
CA LYS A 138 8.78 1.55 12.32
C LYS A 138 10.16 2.12 12.61
N THR A 139 10.31 3.44 12.65
CA THR A 139 11.59 4.07 12.98
C THR A 139 11.99 3.66 14.40
N ALA A 140 13.24 3.24 14.57
CA ALA A 140 13.78 2.95 15.90
C ALA A 140 13.81 4.23 16.76
N ASP A 141 13.76 4.06 18.08
CA ASP A 141 13.88 5.15 19.06
C ASP A 141 12.78 6.23 18.97
N LEU A 142 11.61 5.86 18.48
CA LEU A 142 10.47 6.78 18.44
C LEU A 142 9.94 7.01 19.86
N GLU A 143 9.90 8.28 20.27
CA GLU A 143 9.34 8.69 21.56
C GLU A 143 7.87 8.25 21.68
N GLU A 144 7.42 7.83 22.87
CA GLU A 144 6.05 7.30 23.04
C GLU A 144 4.99 8.35 22.68
N THR A 145 5.28 9.64 22.92
CA THR A 145 4.38 10.73 22.53
C THR A 145 4.29 10.91 21.02
N GLU A 146 5.37 10.69 20.27
CA GLU A 146 5.38 10.74 18.81
C GLU A 146 4.69 9.52 18.22
N LYS A 147 4.92 8.35 18.83
CA LYS A 147 4.26 7.10 18.46
C LYS A 147 2.74 7.23 18.62
N GLN A 148 2.30 7.78 19.73
CA GLN A 148 0.89 8.09 19.98
C GLN A 148 0.32 9.02 18.90
N LYS A 149 1.03 10.10 18.56
CA LYS A 149 0.59 11.05 17.51
C LYS A 149 0.48 10.38 16.14
N LEU A 150 1.49 9.60 15.73
CA LEU A 150 1.50 8.89 14.45
C LEU A 150 0.40 7.83 14.39
N LEU A 151 0.21 7.05 15.46
CA LEU A 151 -0.80 6.02 15.52
C LEU A 151 -2.21 6.62 15.51
N THR A 152 -2.43 7.72 16.23
CA THR A 152 -3.68 8.50 16.20
C THR A 152 -3.95 9.02 14.79
N ARG A 153 -2.93 9.57 14.12
CA ARG A 153 -3.07 10.07 12.73
C ARG A 153 -3.35 8.94 11.75
N LEU A 154 -2.71 7.78 11.90
CA LEU A 154 -2.98 6.58 11.09
C LEU A 154 -4.43 6.13 11.26
N TYR A 155 -4.88 6.02 12.50
CA TYR A 155 -6.24 5.61 12.84
C TYR A 155 -7.27 6.59 12.27
N ARG A 156 -7.11 7.89 12.53
CA ARG A 156 -7.97 8.95 11.98
C ARG A 156 -8.04 8.90 10.47
N THR A 157 -6.91 8.73 9.79
CA THR A 157 -6.85 8.63 8.32
C THR A 157 -7.69 7.45 7.81
N ALA A 158 -7.61 6.29 8.48
CA ALA A 158 -8.40 5.13 8.12
C ALA A 158 -9.90 5.30 8.41
N VAL A 159 -10.25 5.92 9.54
CA VAL A 159 -11.66 6.23 9.90
C VAL A 159 -12.29 7.16 8.88
N VAL A 160 -11.62 8.26 8.52
CA VAL A 160 -12.14 9.21 7.51
C VAL A 160 -12.22 8.55 6.14
N ALA A 161 -11.23 7.74 5.76
CA ALA A 161 -11.29 7.00 4.50
C ALA A 161 -12.51 6.08 4.44
N GLU A 162 -12.78 5.33 5.52
CA GLU A 162 -13.94 4.45 5.58
C GLU A 162 -15.25 5.24 5.66
N LEU A 163 -15.31 6.36 6.38
CA LEU A 163 -16.49 7.23 6.42
C LEU A 163 -16.92 7.67 5.01
N LEU A 164 -15.96 8.12 4.20
CA LEU A 164 -16.22 8.63 2.85
C LEU A 164 -16.41 7.53 1.79
N HIS A 165 -15.81 6.35 1.99
CA HIS A 165 -15.76 5.26 1.00
C HIS A 165 -16.35 3.93 1.51
N ASP A 166 -17.14 3.97 2.58
CA ASP A 166 -17.88 2.80 3.05
C ASP A 166 -18.69 2.22 1.89
N LYS A 167 -18.69 0.89 1.79
CA LYS A 167 -19.33 0.11 0.74
C LYS A 167 -20.52 -0.69 1.24
N SER A 168 -20.98 -0.43 2.46
CA SER A 168 -22.18 -1.09 3.00
C SER A 168 -23.40 -0.82 2.10
N ASP A 169 -24.20 -1.86 1.88
CA ASP A 169 -25.34 -1.83 0.95
C ASP A 169 -26.44 -0.86 1.40
N ASP A 170 -26.49 -0.53 2.69
CA ASP A 170 -27.57 0.24 3.33
C ASP A 170 -27.36 1.77 3.28
N SER A 171 -26.35 2.27 2.56
CA SER A 171 -25.96 3.68 2.64
C SER A 171 -25.93 4.41 1.31
N SER A 172 -26.29 5.70 1.33
CA SER A 172 -26.12 6.59 0.19
C SER A 172 -24.63 6.77 -0.09
N HIS A 173 -24.22 6.59 -1.35
CA HIS A 173 -22.83 6.68 -1.78
C HIS A 173 -22.61 7.88 -2.66
N LEU A 174 -21.57 8.65 -2.37
CA LEU A 174 -21.12 9.73 -3.24
C LEU A 174 -20.07 9.21 -4.23
N SER A 175 -20.23 9.54 -5.50
CA SER A 175 -19.17 9.37 -6.49
C SER A 175 -17.96 10.22 -6.13
N LEU A 176 -16.78 9.85 -6.63
CA LEU A 176 -15.57 10.64 -6.44
C LEU A 176 -15.71 12.08 -6.95
N ALA A 177 -16.47 12.30 -8.03
CA ALA A 177 -16.73 13.63 -8.56
C ALA A 177 -17.56 14.49 -7.59
N GLN A 178 -18.53 13.88 -6.88
CA GLN A 178 -19.29 14.55 -5.83
C GLN A 178 -18.41 14.83 -4.61
N LEU A 179 -17.65 13.84 -4.12
CA LEU A 179 -16.74 14.00 -2.99
C LEU A 179 -15.74 15.15 -3.19
N ARG A 180 -15.22 15.34 -4.41
CA ARG A 180 -14.28 16.44 -4.74
C ARG A 180 -14.90 17.84 -4.70
N LYS A 181 -16.22 17.95 -4.86
CA LYS A 181 -16.94 19.23 -4.79
C LYS A 181 -17.29 19.62 -3.35
N ARG A 182 -17.28 18.66 -2.43
CA ARG A 182 -17.55 18.88 -1.01
C ARG A 182 -16.27 19.28 -0.27
N ASP A 183 -16.41 20.11 0.75
CA ASP A 183 -15.30 20.38 1.67
C ASP A 183 -15.18 19.27 2.71
N PHE A 184 -14.42 18.22 2.39
CA PHE A 184 -14.18 17.13 3.34
C PHE A 184 -13.30 17.55 4.53
N ARG A 185 -12.69 18.74 4.55
CA ARG A 185 -11.88 19.20 5.70
C ARG A 185 -12.71 19.31 6.97
N GLN A 186 -14.02 19.46 6.84
CA GLN A 186 -14.92 19.37 8.00
C GLN A 186 -14.85 18.00 8.71
N ALA A 187 -14.33 16.94 8.07
CA ALA A 187 -14.04 15.66 8.73
C ALA A 187 -12.83 15.74 9.70
N GLU A 188 -12.00 16.78 9.61
CA GLU A 188 -10.88 17.01 10.54
C GLU A 188 -11.34 17.49 11.92
N THR A 189 -12.58 17.97 12.06
CA THR A 189 -13.14 18.40 13.35
C THR A 189 -13.82 17.25 14.10
N LEU A 190 -14.10 16.13 13.43
CA LEU A 190 -14.73 14.96 14.05
C LEU A 190 -13.91 14.46 15.24
N GLN A 191 -14.59 14.27 16.37
CA GLN A 191 -14.02 13.62 17.54
C GLN A 191 -14.13 12.12 17.34
N ILE A 192 -13.00 11.50 17.03
CA ILE A 192 -12.92 10.07 16.75
C ILE A 192 -12.61 9.34 18.04
N GLU A 193 -13.59 8.56 18.52
CA GLU A 193 -13.50 7.75 19.74
C GLU A 193 -13.11 6.31 19.37
N TYR A 194 -11.85 5.93 19.67
CA TYR A 194 -11.32 4.60 19.37
C TYR A 194 -12.16 3.49 20.02
N GLU A 195 -12.63 3.75 21.23
CA GLU A 195 -13.39 2.82 22.07
C GLU A 195 -14.70 2.39 21.39
N LYS A 196 -15.34 3.30 20.63
CA LYS A 196 -16.63 3.06 19.96
C LYS A 196 -16.48 2.47 18.56
N ILE A 197 -15.56 2.99 17.75
CA ILE A 197 -15.38 2.59 16.36
C ILE A 197 -14.52 1.33 16.26
N GLY A 198 -13.46 1.25 17.07
CA GLY A 198 -12.45 0.21 17.04
C GLY A 198 -11.79 0.10 15.66
N TYR A 199 -11.28 -1.09 15.30
CA TYR A 199 -10.47 -1.28 14.08
C TYR A 199 -11.07 -2.27 13.07
N ALA A 200 -12.05 -3.09 13.46
CA ALA A 200 -12.46 -4.24 12.64
C ALA A 200 -13.10 -3.86 11.30
N GLN A 201 -13.73 -2.69 11.22
CA GLN A 201 -14.41 -2.20 10.02
C GLN A 201 -13.53 -1.28 9.16
N LEU A 202 -12.26 -1.06 9.54
CA LEU A 202 -11.40 -0.09 8.87
C LEU A 202 -10.47 -0.80 7.89
N ARG A 203 -10.78 -0.74 6.59
CA ARG A 203 -10.07 -1.52 5.56
C ARG A 203 -8.62 -1.10 5.34
N LEU A 204 -8.27 0.13 5.73
CA LEU A 204 -6.89 0.60 5.70
C LEU A 204 -6.08 0.22 6.95
N ILE A 205 -6.66 -0.39 7.97
CA ILE A 205 -5.92 -0.84 9.16
C ILE A 205 -5.43 -2.28 8.95
N ARG A 206 -4.14 -2.54 9.23
CA ARG A 206 -3.50 -3.85 9.05
C ARG A 206 -3.32 -4.57 10.39
N LYS A 207 -3.11 -5.89 10.34
CA LYS A 207 -2.82 -6.73 11.53
C LYS A 207 -1.66 -6.17 12.39
N SER A 208 -0.62 -5.59 11.77
CA SER A 208 0.49 -4.94 12.49
C SER A 208 0.07 -3.68 13.24
N ASP A 209 -0.86 -2.92 12.68
CA ASP A 209 -1.32 -1.66 13.23
C ASP A 209 -2.24 -1.95 14.42
N ILE A 210 -3.12 -2.96 14.29
CA ILE A 210 -3.98 -3.46 15.37
C ILE A 210 -3.15 -3.85 16.58
N LYS A 211 -2.05 -4.59 16.39
CA LYS A 211 -1.16 -4.95 17.51
C LYS A 211 -0.63 -3.72 18.24
N GLN A 212 -0.22 -2.69 17.51
CA GLN A 212 0.25 -1.44 18.12
C GLN A 212 -0.88 -0.71 18.85
N MET A 213 -2.07 -0.61 18.25
CA MET A 213 -3.25 -0.01 18.89
C MET A 213 -3.60 -0.73 20.19
N LEU A 214 -3.60 -2.06 20.20
CA LEU A 214 -3.89 -2.84 21.41
C LEU A 214 -2.85 -2.64 22.51
N VAL A 215 -1.57 -2.45 22.15
CA VAL A 215 -0.51 -2.18 23.11
C VAL A 215 -0.65 -0.78 23.71
N VAL A 216 -0.99 0.22 22.89
CA VAL A 216 -0.99 1.63 23.32
C VAL A 216 -2.34 2.07 23.90
N TRP A 217 -3.45 1.58 23.37
CA TRP A 217 -4.83 1.99 23.72
C TRP A 217 -5.66 0.87 24.37
N GLY A 218 -5.17 -0.36 24.37
CA GLY A 218 -5.95 -1.51 24.84
C GLY A 218 -7.02 -1.96 23.86
N ARG A 219 -7.95 -2.80 24.32
CA ARG A 219 -9.07 -3.28 23.50
C ARG A 219 -10.18 -2.22 23.48
N PRO A 220 -10.79 -1.93 22.31
CA PRO A 220 -11.96 -1.05 22.26
C PRO A 220 -13.17 -1.78 22.86
N GLU A 221 -14.18 -1.01 23.28
CA GLU A 221 -15.44 -1.54 23.80
C GLU A 221 -16.25 -2.25 22.72
N GLY A 222 -16.09 -1.81 21.47
CA GLY A 222 -16.77 -2.44 20.34
C GLY A 222 -16.18 -2.08 18.98
N HIS A 223 -16.89 -2.54 17.95
CA HIS A 223 -16.57 -2.26 16.56
C HIS A 223 -17.81 -1.77 15.84
N ARG A 224 -17.74 -0.56 15.28
CA ARG A 224 -18.83 0.06 14.53
C ARG A 224 -18.30 0.68 13.25
N LEU A 225 -19.13 0.70 12.20
CA LEU A 225 -18.80 1.41 10.97
C LEU A 225 -18.74 2.92 11.24
N PRO A 226 -17.71 3.65 10.76
CA PRO A 226 -17.64 5.10 10.96
C PRO A 226 -18.89 5.85 10.50
N ARG A 227 -19.50 5.42 9.38
CA ARG A 227 -20.75 6.01 8.86
C ARG A 227 -21.95 5.85 9.79
N LYS A 228 -21.96 4.84 10.68
CA LYS A 228 -22.99 4.66 11.72
C LYS A 228 -22.70 5.43 13.01
N VAL A 229 -21.45 5.80 13.25
CA VAL A 229 -21.08 6.63 14.41
C VAL A 229 -21.26 8.11 14.09
N PHE A 230 -20.99 8.50 12.84
CA PHE A 230 -21.13 9.87 12.34
C PHE A 230 -22.26 9.99 11.31
N GLU A 231 -23.41 9.37 11.61
CA GLU A 231 -24.56 9.31 10.68
C GLU A 231 -25.10 10.71 10.36
N ASP A 232 -25.35 11.53 11.39
CA ASP A 232 -25.82 12.92 11.22
C ASP A 232 -24.87 13.74 10.36
N TRP A 233 -23.57 13.67 10.66
CA TRP A 233 -22.54 14.35 9.86
C TRP A 233 -22.50 13.86 8.41
N TRP A 234 -22.68 12.54 8.19
CA TRP A 234 -22.69 11.98 6.84
C TRP A 234 -23.89 12.46 6.05
N LEU A 235 -25.08 12.50 6.67
CA LEU A 235 -26.30 12.99 6.03
C LEU A 235 -26.13 14.46 5.62
N GLU A 236 -25.67 15.32 6.53
CA GLU A 236 -25.38 16.73 6.24
C GLU A 236 -24.35 16.89 5.12
N PHE A 237 -23.26 16.13 5.17
CA PHE A 237 -22.19 16.16 4.15
C PHE A 237 -22.65 15.62 2.78
N ALA A 238 -23.51 14.61 2.77
CA ALA A 238 -24.02 14.01 1.55
C ALA A 238 -25.04 14.92 0.86
N GLU A 239 -25.91 15.57 1.61
CA GLU A 239 -26.97 16.45 1.11
C GLU A 239 -26.44 17.80 0.63
N GLY A 240 -25.56 18.46 1.39
CA GLY A 240 -25.14 19.86 1.18
C GLY A 240 -24.18 20.05 0.04
#